data_AF-A0A4Z2G0A3-F1
#
_entry.id   AF-A0A4Z2G0A3-F1
#
_cell.length_a   1.000
_cell.length_b   1.000
_cell.length_c   1.000
_cell.angle_alpha   90.00
_cell.angle_beta   90.00
_cell.angle_gamma   90.00
#
_symmetry.space_group_name_H-M   'P 1'
#
loop_
_entity.id
_entity.type
_entity.pdbx_description
1 polymer ?
#
loop_
_entity_poly.entity_id
_entity_poly.type
_entity_poly.pdbx_seq_one_letter_code
_entity_poly.pdbx_strand_id
1 'polypeptide(L)'
;MKAVMDECTHMANFSDTSLIVVVQAKEDAYVPRTGVLSLQEIWPGCEVRYLNGGHISAYLFKQNVFRRAIYDTFDRFCLKYPNMH
;
A
#
# COMPACT_ATOMS: atom_id res chain seq x y z
N MET A 1 -6.04 8.27 21.17
CA MET A 1 -5.04 7.97 20.12
C MET A 1 -5.15 6.54 19.61
N LYS A 2 -5.13 5.50 20.46
CA LYS A 2 -5.23 4.09 20.03
C LYS A 2 -6.44 3.79 19.13
N ALA A 3 -7.65 4.20 19.54
CA ALA A 3 -8.86 3.96 18.76
C ALA A 3 -8.84 4.60 17.35
N VAL A 4 -8.28 5.80 17.21
CA VAL A 4 -8.18 6.50 15.91
C VAL A 4 -7.16 5.83 14.99
N MET A 5 -6.01 5.43 15.53
CA MET A 5 -5.00 4.73 14.75
C MET A 5 -5.50 3.34 14.32
N ASP A 6 -6.17 2.63 15.22
CA ASP A 6 -6.77 1.32 14.92
C ASP A 6 -7.82 1.47 13.80
N GLU A 7 -8.69 2.48 13.85
CA GLU A 7 -9.65 2.76 12.78
C GLU A 7 -8.99 3.08 11.43
N CYS A 8 -8.02 3.99 11.42
CA CYS A 8 -7.36 4.43 10.17
C CYS A 8 -6.40 3.38 9.58
N THR A 9 -5.94 2.40 10.37
CA THR A 9 -5.03 1.34 9.89
C THR A 9 -5.71 0.00 9.70
N HIS A 10 -6.97 -0.14 10.12
CA HIS A 10 -7.72 -1.38 9.91
C HIS A 10 -8.01 -1.57 8.42
N MET A 11 -7.35 -2.56 7.83
CA MET A 11 -7.38 -2.76 6.38
C MET A 11 -8.80 -2.98 5.81
N ALA A 12 -9.69 -3.60 6.58
CA ALA A 12 -11.08 -3.83 6.14
C ALA A 12 -11.90 -2.55 5.94
N ASN A 13 -11.44 -1.39 6.42
CA ASN A 13 -12.14 -0.11 6.25
C ASN A 13 -11.95 0.49 4.85
N PHE A 14 -11.05 -0.06 4.03
CA PHE A 14 -10.74 0.43 2.70
C PHE A 14 -11.35 -0.50 1.64
N SER A 15 -12.49 -0.09 1.08
CA SER A 15 -13.31 -0.94 0.18
C SER A 15 -12.90 -0.84 -1.29
N ASP A 16 -12.47 0.32 -1.78
CA ASP A 16 -11.99 0.46 -3.15
C ASP A 16 -10.53 0.05 -3.30
N THR A 17 -10.33 -1.27 -3.30
CA THR A 17 -8.99 -1.87 -3.32
C THR A 17 -8.22 -1.61 -4.61
N SER A 18 -8.90 -1.24 -5.71
CA SER A 18 -8.24 -0.91 -6.99
C SER A 18 -7.39 0.36 -6.96
N LEU A 19 -7.62 1.22 -5.98
CA LEU A 19 -6.84 2.42 -5.74
C LEU A 19 -5.69 2.20 -4.74
N ILE A 20 -5.60 1.02 -4.14
CA ILE A 20 -4.56 0.71 -3.16
C ILE A 20 -3.29 0.27 -3.90
N VAL A 21 -2.20 1.00 -3.68
CA VAL A 21 -0.86 0.62 -4.13
C VAL A 21 0.03 0.44 -2.90
N VAL A 22 0.55 -0.77 -2.72
CA VAL A 22 1.45 -1.11 -1.61
C VAL A 22 2.87 -1.24 -2.13
N VAL A 23 3.82 -0.56 -1.48
CA VAL A 23 5.25 -0.74 -1.72
C VAL A 23 5.82 -1.61 -0.60
N GLN A 24 6.31 -2.80 -0.94
CA GLN A 24 6.76 -3.78 0.05
C GLN A 24 8.21 -4.19 -0.19
N ALA A 25 9.00 -4.20 0.89
CA ALA A 25 10.38 -4.68 0.87
C ALA A 25 10.41 -6.22 0.97
N LYS A 26 11.21 -6.87 0.11
CA LYS A 26 11.34 -8.33 0.06
C LYS A 26 12.14 -8.92 1.21
N GLU A 27 12.98 -8.12 1.86
CA GLU A 27 13.73 -8.52 3.07
C GLU A 27 13.24 -7.73 4.29
N ASP A 28 11.96 -7.30 4.27
CA ASP A 28 11.33 -6.69 5.44
C ASP A 28 11.31 -7.67 6.62
N ALA A 29 11.81 -7.23 7.78
CA ALA A 29 11.86 -7.99 9.02
C ALA A 29 10.79 -7.53 10.04
N TYR A 30 10.07 -6.45 9.76
CA TYR A 30 9.01 -5.91 10.61
C TYR A 30 7.63 -6.39 10.15
N VAL A 31 7.45 -6.60 8.84
CA VAL A 31 6.18 -7.07 8.26
C VAL A 31 6.28 -8.54 7.88
N PRO A 32 5.51 -9.46 8.51
CA PRO A 32 5.55 -10.88 8.20
C PRO A 32 5.03 -11.17 6.79
N ARG A 33 5.67 -12.12 6.09
CA ARG A 33 5.25 -12.58 4.74
C ARG A 33 4.76 -14.03 4.71
N THR A 34 5.12 -14.82 5.71
CA THR A 34 4.81 -16.25 5.79
C THR A 34 3.90 -16.52 6.97
N GLY A 35 2.92 -17.41 6.81
CA GLY A 35 1.97 -17.76 7.88
C GLY A 35 0.92 -16.68 8.14
N VAL A 36 0.79 -15.71 7.24
CA VAL A 36 -0.25 -14.66 7.24
C VAL A 36 -0.87 -14.58 5.85
N LEU A 37 -2.09 -14.06 5.75
CA LEU A 37 -2.72 -13.77 4.47
C LEU A 37 -1.88 -12.71 3.72
N SER A 38 -1.72 -12.90 2.42
CA SER A 38 -1.14 -11.89 1.55
C SER A 38 -2.05 -10.67 1.44
N LEU A 39 -1.46 -9.52 1.09
CA LEU A 39 -2.22 -8.29 0.91
C LEU A 39 -3.23 -8.40 -0.23
N GLN A 40 -2.94 -9.17 -1.28
CA GLN A 40 -3.87 -9.43 -2.37
C GLN A 40 -5.03 -10.34 -1.96
N GLU A 41 -4.85 -11.23 -0.97
CA GLU A 41 -5.97 -12.00 -0.43
C GLU A 41 -6.92 -11.12 0.40
N ILE A 42 -6.37 -10.13 1.12
CA ILE A 42 -7.15 -9.19 1.94
C ILE A 42 -7.77 -8.09 1.06
N TRP A 43 -7.02 -7.61 0.06
CA TRP A 43 -7.39 -6.56 -0.88
C TRP A 43 -7.18 -7.02 -2.33
N PRO A 44 -8.14 -7.74 -2.92
CA PRO A 44 -7.98 -8.36 -4.24
C PRO A 44 -7.67 -7.40 -5.40
N GLY A 45 -8.11 -6.14 -5.32
CA GLY A 45 -7.84 -5.14 -6.35
C GLY A 45 -6.52 -4.39 -6.17
N CYS A 46 -5.79 -4.59 -5.06
CA CYS A 46 -4.59 -3.80 -4.80
C CYS A 46 -3.42 -4.19 -5.71
N GLU A 47 -2.55 -3.21 -5.99
CA GLU A 47 -1.25 -3.47 -6.61
C GLU A 47 -0.18 -3.57 -5.51
N VAL A 48 0.67 -4.58 -5.57
CA VAL A 48 1.85 -4.69 -4.69
C VAL A 48 3.13 -4.60 -5.49
N ARG A 49 3.96 -3.61 -5.16
CA ARG A 49 5.27 -3.35 -5.76
C ARG A 49 6.37 -3.84 -4.84
N TYR A 50 7.03 -4.93 -5.23
CA TYR A 50 8.11 -5.50 -4.44
C TYR A 50 9.45 -4.84 -4.74
N LEU A 51 10.18 -4.49 -3.69
CA LEU A 51 11.52 -3.92 -3.75
C LEU A 51 12.53 -4.85 -3.08
N ASN A 52 13.72 -4.97 -3.65
CA ASN A 52 14.84 -5.66 -2.98
C ASN A 52 15.37 -4.77 -1.83
N GLY A 53 15.85 -5.38 -0.76
CA GLY A 53 16.26 -4.71 0.47
C GLY A 53 15.27 -4.88 1.62
N GLY A 54 15.66 -4.34 2.79
CA GLY A 54 14.87 -4.34 4.01
C GLY A 54 14.04 -3.05 4.19
N HIS A 55 13.24 -3.00 5.26
CA HIS A 55 12.28 -1.92 5.52
C HIS A 55 12.91 -0.53 5.46
N ILE A 56 13.97 -0.30 6.26
CA ILE A 56 14.63 1.00 6.37
C ILE A 56 15.36 1.37 5.08
N SER A 57 16.06 0.43 4.43
CA SER A 57 16.79 0.72 3.20
C SER A 57 15.86 0.98 2.02
N ALA A 58 14.74 0.25 1.93
CA ALA A 58 13.70 0.53 0.94
C ALA A 58 13.14 1.94 1.13
N TYR A 59 12.80 2.33 2.37
CA TYR A 59 12.34 3.69 2.65
C TYR A 59 13.39 4.73 2.29
N LEU A 60 14.62 4.65 2.81
CA LEU A 60 15.63 5.71 2.61
C LEU A 60 16.09 5.84 1.14
N PHE A 61 16.25 4.72 0.42
CA PHE A 61 16.92 4.72 -0.89
C PHE A 61 16.00 4.54 -2.08
N LYS A 62 14.72 4.18 -1.90
CA LYS A 62 13.75 3.95 -2.99
C LYS A 62 12.60 4.96 -2.98
N GLN A 63 12.82 6.16 -2.44
CA GLN A 63 11.85 7.25 -2.34
C GLN A 63 11.15 7.60 -3.66
N ASN A 64 11.84 7.47 -4.80
CA ASN A 64 11.25 7.67 -6.12
C ASN A 64 10.09 6.69 -6.41
N VAL A 65 10.16 5.45 -5.91
CA VAL A 65 9.10 4.45 -6.06
C VAL A 65 7.88 4.84 -5.24
N PHE A 66 8.07 5.31 -4.00
CA PHE A 66 6.96 5.79 -3.16
C PHE A 66 6.25 6.98 -3.80
N ARG A 67 7.01 7.98 -4.29
CA ARG A 67 6.41 9.13 -5.00
C ARG A 67 5.62 8.70 -6.23
N ARG A 68 6.16 7.78 -7.02
CA ARG A 68 5.45 7.24 -8.18
C ARG A 68 4.17 6.50 -7.79
N ALA A 69 4.21 5.68 -6.74
CA ALA A 69 3.01 5.01 -6.24
C ALA A 69 1.91 6.00 -5.85
N ILE A 70 2.28 7.10 -5.18
CA ILE A 70 1.34 8.17 -4.85
C ILE A 70 0.73 8.80 -6.11
N TYR A 71 1.54 9.21 -7.08
CA TYR A 71 1.04 9.78 -8.33
C TYR A 71 0.12 8.80 -9.08
N ASP A 72 0.55 7.55 -9.25
CA ASP A 72 -0.23 6.54 -9.95
C ASP A 72 -1.60 6.28 -9.27
N THR A 73 -1.65 6.30 -7.94
CA THR A 73 -2.92 6.17 -7.19
C THR A 73 -3.84 7.35 -7.47
N PHE A 74 -3.33 8.58 -7.46
CA PHE A 74 -4.15 9.77 -7.77
C PHE A 74 -4.60 9.77 -9.23
N ASP A 75 -3.75 9.39 -10.17
CA ASP A 75 -4.14 9.27 -11.58
C ASP A 75 -5.27 8.25 -11.75
N ARG A 76 -5.18 7.08 -11.09
CA ARG A 76 -6.26 6.09 -11.06
C ARG A 76 -7.53 6.64 -10.43
N PHE A 77 -7.42 7.39 -9.34
CA PHE A 77 -8.56 8.01 -8.68
C PHE A 77 -9.27 8.98 -9.64
N CYS A 78 -8.54 9.89 -10.29
CA CYS A 78 -9.09 10.85 -11.24
C CYS A 78 -9.77 10.16 -12.44
N LEU A 79 -9.17 9.08 -12.95
CA LEU A 79 -9.75 8.28 -14.04
C LEU A 79 -11.02 7.56 -13.60
N LYS A 80 -11.05 7.02 -12.38
CA LYS A 80 -12.19 6.27 -11.85
C LYS A 80 -13.34 7.17 -11.42
N TYR A 81 -13.03 8.35 -10.91
CA TYR A 81 -13.98 9.30 -10.34
C TYR A 81 -13.86 10.71 -10.98
N PRO A 82 -14.13 10.84 -12.29
CA PRO A 82 -13.89 12.08 -13.03
C PRO A 82 -14.78 13.26 -12.60
N ASN A 83 -15.85 12.99 -11.85
CA ASN A 83 -16.88 13.97 -11.47
C ASN A 83 -16.96 14.23 -9.96
N MET A 84 -16.05 13.67 -9.14
CA MET A 84 -15.97 13.96 -7.70
C MET A 84 -14.97 15.10 -7.44
N HIS A 85 -15.34 16.29 -7.89
CA HIS A 85 -14.67 17.56 -7.56
C HIS A 85 -15.58 18.42 -6.68
#